data_AF-A0A969WYQ7-F1
#
_entry.id   AF-A0A969WYQ7-F1
#
_cell.length_a   1.000
_cell.length_b   1.000
_cell.length_c   1.000
_cell.angle_alpha   90.00
_cell.angle_beta   90.00
_cell.angle_gamma   90.00
#
_symmetry.space_group_name_H-M   'P 1'
#
loop_
_entity.id
_entity.type
_entity.pdbx_description
1 polymer ?
#
loop_
_entity_poly.entity_id
_entity_poly.type
_entity_poly.pdbx_seq_one_letter_code
_entity_poly.pdbx_strand_id
1 'polypeptide(L)'
;MKKILAILIIILTTFNVAIAYSAPRELPPYPVIESEPAVLTDAASGQVLFAENMHEQRYSASITKIMTVLLGLENSSYNDTITMSR
;
A
#
# COMPACT_ATOMS: atom_id res chain seq x y z
N MET A 1 12.75 16.73 -52.36
CA MET A 1 13.37 17.33 -51.14
C MET A 1 12.35 17.55 -50.01
N LYS A 2 11.30 18.37 -50.20
CA LYS A 2 10.30 18.66 -49.14
C LYS A 2 9.57 17.43 -48.56
N LYS A 3 9.24 16.44 -49.41
CA LYS A 3 8.59 15.18 -48.98
C LYS A 3 9.51 14.27 -48.14
N ILE A 4 10.79 14.19 -48.51
CA ILE A 4 11.81 13.43 -47.78
C ILE A 4 12.05 14.08 -46.41
N LEU A 5 12.12 15.42 -46.37
CA LEU A 5 12.25 16.18 -45.12
C LEU A 5 11.05 15.95 -44.19
N ALA A 6 9.81 15.94 -44.72
CA ALA A 6 8.62 15.65 -43.95
C ALA A 6 8.60 14.23 -43.35
N ILE A 7 9.02 13.22 -44.13
CA ILE A 7 9.13 11.83 -43.65
C ILE A 7 10.19 11.72 -42.54
N LEU A 8 11.34 12.38 -42.70
CA LEU A 8 12.39 12.41 -41.69
C LEU A 8 11.92 13.06 -40.38
N ILE A 9 11.14 14.14 -40.47
CA ILE A 9 10.53 14.79 -39.30
C ILE A 9 9.52 13.86 -38.63
N ILE A 10 8.68 13.15 -39.39
CA ILE A 10 7.69 12.20 -38.84
C ILE A 10 8.37 11.02 -38.14
N ILE A 11 9.45 10.49 -38.73
CA ILE A 11 10.24 9.42 -38.10
C ILE A 11 10.90 9.92 -36.82
N LEU A 12 11.45 11.14 -36.84
CA LEU A 12 12.07 11.73 -35.66
C LEU A 12 11.04 11.98 -34.54
N THR A 13 9.85 12.48 -34.87
CA THR A 13 8.80 12.73 -33.86
C THR A 13 8.23 11.43 -33.30
N THR A 14 7.97 10.43 -34.14
CA THR A 14 7.46 9.12 -33.68
C THR A 14 8.48 8.37 -32.83
N PHE A 15 9.77 8.49 -33.15
CA PHE A 15 10.84 7.91 -32.34
C PHE A 15 10.94 8.56 -30.95
N ASN A 16 10.80 9.89 -30.85
CA ASN A 16 10.78 10.58 -29.55
C ASN A 16 9.56 10.19 -28.69
N VAL A 17 8.38 10.00 -29.30
CA VAL A 17 7.18 9.54 -28.56
C VAL A 17 7.38 8.12 -28.02
N ALA A 18 7.99 7.22 -28.80
CA ALA A 18 8.26 5.85 -28.35
C ALA A 18 9.16 5.81 -27.10
N ILE A 19 10.18 6.67 -27.03
CA ILE A 19 11.07 6.77 -25.87
C ILE A 19 10.30 7.24 -24.63
N ALA A 20 9.42 8.24 -24.77
CA ALA A 20 8.61 8.75 -23.67
C ALA A 20 7.66 7.70 -23.06
N TYR A 21 7.08 6.83 -23.89
CA TYR A 21 6.24 5.71 -23.42
C TYR A 21 7.04 4.57 -22.76
N SER A 22 8.32 4.41 -23.12
CA SER A 22 9.20 3.41 -22.52
C SER A 22 9.86 3.87 -21.22
N ALA A 23 9.68 5.13 -20.83
CA ALA A 23 10.21 5.63 -19.57
C ALA A 23 9.62 4.81 -18.41
N PRO A 24 10.45 4.41 -17.42
CA PRO A 24 9.94 3.78 -16.21
C PRO A 24 8.84 4.67 -15.62
N ARG A 25 7.68 4.09 -15.34
CA ARG A 25 6.64 4.80 -14.61
C ARG A 25 7.23 5.19 -13.27
N GLU A 26 7.48 6.48 -13.05
CA GLU A 26 7.84 6.99 -11.73
C GLU A 26 6.65 6.71 -10.82
N LEU A 27 6.76 5.63 -10.05
CA LEU A 27 5.88 5.42 -8.91
C LEU A 27 6.18 6.56 -7.93
N PRO A 28 5.14 7.12 -7.27
CA PRO A 28 5.40 8.06 -6.19
C PRO A 28 6.36 7.39 -5.19
N PRO A 29 7.32 8.15 -4.64
CA PRO A 29 8.21 7.62 -3.63
C PRO A 29 7.39 7.03 -2.48
N TYR A 30 7.89 5.95 -1.87
CA TYR A 30 7.25 5.37 -0.70
C TYR A 30 6.98 6.46 0.36
N PRO A 31 5.87 6.35 1.11
CA PRO A 31 5.58 7.31 2.16
C PRO A 31 6.73 7.30 3.16
N VAL A 32 7.24 8.49 3.48
CA VAL A 32 8.15 8.64 4.62
C VAL A 32 7.30 8.52 5.87
N ILE A 33 7.61 7.51 6.68
CA ILE A 33 6.89 7.22 7.92
C ILE A 33 7.87 7.24 9.10
N GLU A 34 7.37 7.57 10.28
CA GLU A 34 8.16 7.57 11.52
C GLU A 34 8.19 6.19 12.19
N SER A 35 7.32 5.28 11.76
CA SER A 35 7.21 3.94 12.35
C SER A 35 8.31 3.01 11.80
N GLU A 36 8.95 2.25 12.69
CA GLU A 36 10.00 1.29 12.30
C GLU A 36 9.44 0.04 11.58
N PRO A 37 8.32 -0.58 12.03
CA PRO A 37 7.56 -1.50 11.20
C PRO A 37 6.25 -0.87 10.74
N ALA A 38 5.84 -1.17 9.50
CA ALA A 38 4.57 -0.75 8.96
C ALA A 38 4.08 -1.71 7.87
N VAL A 39 2.77 -1.81 7.72
CA VAL A 39 2.14 -2.52 6.61
C VAL A 39 0.88 -1.77 6.19
N LEU A 40 0.70 -1.61 4.89
CA LEU A 40 -0.53 -1.13 4.27
C LEU A 40 -1.10 -2.23 3.40
N THR A 41 -2.34 -2.61 3.65
CA THR A 41 -3.00 -3.71 2.95
C THR A 41 -4.34 -3.23 2.40
N ASP A 42 -4.65 -3.64 1.17
CA ASP A 42 -6.01 -3.58 0.65
C ASP A 42 -6.90 -4.56 1.44
N ALA A 43 -7.86 -4.02 2.20
CA ALA A 43 -8.65 -4.82 3.14
C ALA A 43 -9.55 -5.87 2.47
N ALA A 44 -9.93 -5.68 1.19
CA ALA A 44 -10.83 -6.59 0.49
C ALA A 44 -10.09 -7.77 -0.14
N SER A 45 -8.93 -7.51 -0.74
CA SER A 45 -8.12 -8.50 -1.46
C SER A 45 -7.00 -9.11 -0.61
N GLY A 46 -6.62 -8.44 0.49
CA GLY A 46 -5.45 -8.81 1.28
C GLY A 46 -4.12 -8.44 0.61
N GLN A 47 -4.13 -7.71 -0.50
CA GLN A 47 -2.91 -7.29 -1.19
C GLN A 47 -2.11 -6.31 -0.34
N VAL A 48 -0.84 -6.62 -0.07
CA VAL A 48 0.09 -5.68 0.56
C VAL A 48 0.51 -4.62 -0.46
N LEU A 49 0.21 -3.37 -0.15
CA LEU A 49 0.54 -2.19 -0.97
C LEU A 49 1.87 -1.55 -0.54
N PHE A 50 2.22 -1.71 0.74
CA PHE A 50 3.48 -1.25 1.32
C PHE A 50 3.82 -2.09 2.55
N ALA A 51 5.10 -2.39 2.76
CA ALA A 51 5.58 -3.09 3.93
C ALA A 51 7.00 -2.67 4.29
N GLU A 52 7.23 -2.42 5.57
CA GLU A 52 8.52 -2.18 6.19
C GLU A 52 8.58 -3.04 7.46
N ASN A 53 9.52 -3.99 7.53
CA ASN A 53 9.70 -4.90 8.67
C ASN A 53 8.41 -5.62 9.15
N MET A 54 7.47 -5.92 8.25
CA MET A 54 6.11 -6.38 8.62
C MET A 54 6.04 -7.73 9.38
N HIS A 55 7.11 -8.53 9.37
CA HIS A 55 7.20 -9.81 10.07
C HIS A 55 8.09 -9.76 11.32
N GLU A 56 8.64 -8.60 11.65
CA GLU A 56 9.41 -8.42 12.87
C GLU A 56 8.50 -8.48 14.10
N GLN A 57 8.87 -9.31 15.08
CA GLN A 57 8.11 -9.40 16.33
C GLN A 57 8.37 -8.17 17.20
N ARG A 58 7.31 -7.42 17.51
CA ARG A 58 7.38 -6.21 18.34
C ARG A 58 6.28 -6.16 19.38
N TYR A 59 6.50 -5.37 20.43
CA TYR A 59 5.50 -5.13 21.46
C TYR A 59 4.34 -4.29 20.91
N SER A 60 3.13 -4.84 20.90
CA SER A 60 1.98 -4.26 20.20
C SER A 60 1.12 -3.29 21.02
N ALA A 61 1.59 -2.84 22.19
CA ALA A 61 0.93 -1.88 23.08
C ALA A 61 -0.61 -2.07 23.13
N SER A 62 -1.38 -1.00 22.89
CA SER A 62 -2.85 -1.06 22.93
C SER A 62 -3.50 -1.67 21.68
N ILE A 63 -2.76 -2.04 20.63
CA ILE A 63 -3.31 -2.73 19.44
C ILE A 63 -3.80 -4.13 19.83
N THR A 64 -3.23 -4.73 20.87
CA THR A 64 -3.72 -5.97 21.51
C THR A 64 -5.22 -5.96 21.79
N LYS A 65 -5.81 -4.78 22.04
CA LYS A 65 -7.25 -4.62 22.29
C LYS A 65 -8.13 -5.07 21.12
N ILE A 66 -7.62 -5.07 19.88
CA ILE A 66 -8.37 -5.60 18.71
C ILE A 66 -8.63 -7.10 18.90
N MET A 67 -7.61 -7.86 19.31
CA MET A 67 -7.77 -9.29 19.59
C MET A 67 -8.68 -9.52 20.80
N THR A 68 -8.55 -8.70 21.85
CA THR A 68 -9.44 -8.77 23.03
C THR A 68 -10.90 -8.54 22.65
N VAL A 69 -11.19 -7.54 21.83
CA VAL A 69 -12.55 -7.25 21.36
C VAL A 69 -13.07 -8.37 20.49
N LEU A 70 -12.26 -8.91 19.56
CA LEU A 70 -12.64 -10.04 18.73
C LEU A 70 -13.07 -11.24 19.60
N LEU A 71 -12.24 -11.61 20.57
CA LEU A 71 -12.57 -12.69 21.51
C LEU A 71 -13.85 -12.40 22.31
N GLY A 72 -14.05 -11.16 22.76
CA GLY A 72 -15.29 -10.75 23.42
C GLY A 72 -16.51 -10.93 22.51
N LEU A 73 -16.46 -10.46 21.26
CA LEU A 73 -17.56 -10.57 20.31
C LEU A 73 -17.89 -12.01 19.94
N GLU A 74 -16.88 -12.89 19.87
CA GLU A 74 -17.07 -14.30 19.53
C GLU A 74 -17.60 -15.14 20.71
N ASN A 75 -17.34 -14.71 21.96
CA ASN A 75 -17.56 -15.54 23.14
C ASN A 75 -18.51 -14.94 24.20
N SER A 76 -19.04 -13.74 23.97
CA SER A 76 -20.00 -13.08 24.88
C SER A 76 -21.20 -12.52 24.11
N SER A 77 -22.31 -12.32 24.82
CA SER A 77 -23.46 -11.58 24.32
C SER A 77 -23.32 -10.10 24.66
N TYR A 78 -23.89 -9.25 23.80
CA TYR A 78 -23.98 -7.81 24.05
C TYR A 78 -24.71 -7.46 25.38
N ASN A 79 -25.59 -8.36 25.84
CA ASN A 79 -26.37 -8.17 27.07
C ASN A 79 -25.73 -8.81 28.31
N ASP A 80 -24.52 -9.36 28.19
CA ASP A 80 -23.86 -9.98 29.33
C ASP A 80 -23.52 -8.94 30.40
N THR A 81 -23.84 -9.28 31.65
CA THR A 81 -23.47 -8.44 32.79
C THR A 81 -22.12 -8.91 33.32
N ILE A 82 -21.11 -8.03 33.21
CA ILE A 82 -19.76 -8.29 33.70
C ILE A 82 -19.60 -7.72 35.11
N THR A 83 -19.17 -8.53 36.06
CA THR A 83 -18.76 -8.07 37.40
C THR A 83 -17.28 -7.70 37.35
N MET A 84 -16.95 -6.43 37.62
CA MET A 84 -15.57 -5.94 37.64
C MET A 84 -14.82 -6.43 38.88
N SER A 85 -13.60 -6.93 38.69
CA SER A 85 -12.67 -7.22 39.77
C SER A 85 -11.84 -5.99 40.17
N ARG A 86 -11.29 -6.01 41.38
CA ARG A 86 -10.26 -5.07 41.83
C ARG A 86 -8.90 -5.38 41.21
#